data_AF-A0A9E0T3Y4-F1
#
_entry.id   AF-A0A9E0T3Y4-F1
#
_cell.length_a   1.000
_cell.length_b   1.000
_cell.length_c   1.000
_cell.angle_alpha   90.00
_cell.angle_beta   90.00
_cell.angle_gamma   90.00
#
_symmetry.space_group_name_H-M   'P 1'
#
loop_
_entity.id
_entity.type
_entity.pdbx_description
1 polymer ?
#
loop_
_entity_poly.entity_id
_entity_poly.type
_entity_poly.pdbx_seq_one_letter_code
_entity_poly.pdbx_strand_id
1 'polypeptide(L)'
;MRKDIDFSNAKRGALIGEPGKERITIRLDAEVLAWFRAQVKGGGNYQTLINEALRGYIGERDGALERVLRRVIREELHAAA
;
A
#
# COMPACT_ATOMS: atom_id res chain seq x y z
N MET A 1 22.02 32.72 2.97
CA MET A 1 21.26 33.07 1.74
C MET A 1 21.15 31.80 0.91
N ARG A 2 19.96 31.23 0.73
CA ARG A 2 19.77 30.00 -0.06
C ARG A 2 19.92 30.36 -1.54
N LYS A 3 20.68 29.57 -2.31
CA LYS A 3 20.87 29.79 -3.75
C LYS A 3 19.56 29.47 -4.46
N ASP A 4 19.02 30.44 -5.19
CA ASP A 4 17.88 30.25 -6.05
C ASP A 4 18.26 29.27 -7.16
N ILE A 5 17.57 28.13 -7.20
CA ILE A 5 17.78 27.12 -8.22
C ILE A 5 16.95 27.55 -9.43
N ASP A 6 17.62 27.87 -10.53
CA ASP A 6 16.99 28.24 -11.79
C ASP A 6 16.49 26.99 -12.54
N PHE A 7 15.17 26.91 -12.73
CA PHE A 7 14.49 25.82 -13.42
C PHE A 7 14.09 26.16 -14.87
N SER A 8 14.58 27.27 -15.42
CA SER A 8 14.27 27.76 -16.77
C SER A 8 14.50 26.73 -17.89
N ASN A 9 15.44 25.79 -17.70
CA ASN A 9 15.75 24.71 -18.65
C ASN A 9 15.34 23.31 -18.17
N ALA A 10 14.56 23.20 -17.10
CA ALA A 10 14.12 21.91 -16.59
C ALA A 10 13.05 21.29 -17.50
N LYS A 11 13.40 20.21 -18.21
CA LYS A 11 12.42 19.37 -18.91
C LYS A 11 11.65 18.52 -17.89
N ARG A 12 10.31 18.67 -17.85
CA ARG A 12 9.43 17.73 -17.13
C ARG A 12 9.51 16.37 -17.83
N GLY A 13 10.37 15.47 -17.34
CA GLY A 13 10.34 14.08 -17.75
C GLY A 13 8.97 13.47 -17.45
N ALA A 14 8.51 12.52 -18.28
CA ALA A 14 7.39 11.67 -17.90
C ALA A 14 7.72 11.08 -16.53
N LEU A 15 6.79 11.19 -15.57
CA LEU A 15 6.91 10.51 -14.29
C LEU A 15 7.08 9.03 -14.61
N ILE A 16 8.32 8.53 -14.57
CA ILE A 16 8.60 7.11 -14.71
C ILE A 16 7.85 6.49 -13.56
N GLY A 17 6.74 5.80 -13.88
CA GLY A 17 5.95 5.10 -12.88
C GLY A 17 6.87 4.16 -12.10
N GLU A 18 6.66 4.05 -10.80
CA GLU A 18 7.44 3.12 -10.00
C GLU A 18 7.26 1.70 -10.58
N PRO A 19 8.35 0.93 -10.80
CA PRO A 19 8.26 -0.40 -11.39
C PRO A 19 7.26 -1.28 -10.63
N GLY A 20 6.32 -1.89 -11.34
CA GLY A 20 5.30 -2.76 -10.76
C GLY A 20 4.08 -2.05 -10.17
N LYS A 21 3.96 -0.72 -10.29
CA LYS A 21 2.72 0.02 -9.97
C LYS A 21 2.02 0.47 -11.24
N GLU A 22 0.77 0.06 -11.39
CA GLU A 22 -0.08 0.51 -12.48
C GLU A 22 -0.90 1.74 -12.07
N ARG A 23 -0.89 2.78 -12.90
CA ARG A 23 -1.70 3.99 -12.67
C ARG A 23 -3.10 3.76 -13.24
N ILE A 24 -4.07 3.63 -12.34
CA ILE A 24 -5.49 3.45 -12.69
C ILE A 24 -6.32 4.67 -12.25
N THR A 25 -7.47 4.86 -12.89
CA THR A 25 -8.49 5.81 -12.44
C THR A 25 -9.61 5.05 -11.76
N ILE A 26 -9.77 5.23 -10.46
CA ILE A 26 -10.82 4.58 -9.65
C ILE A 26 -11.64 5.62 -8.91
N ARG A 27 -12.93 5.33 -8.69
CA ARG A 27 -13.79 6.11 -7.80
C ARG A 27 -13.68 5.52 -6.39
N LEU A 28 -13.45 6.38 -5.41
CA LEU A 28 -13.46 6.05 -3.98
C LEU A 28 -14.35 7.05 -3.26
N ASP A 29 -14.99 6.60 -2.18
CA ASP A 29 -15.81 7.48 -1.36
C ASP A 29 -14.97 8.57 -0.71
N ALA A 30 -15.56 9.76 -0.61
CA ALA A 30 -14.87 10.94 -0.09
C ALA A 30 -14.42 10.74 1.36
N GLU A 31 -15.21 10.05 2.17
CA GLU A 31 -14.90 9.75 3.56
C GLU A 31 -13.70 8.80 3.71
N VAL A 32 -13.63 7.77 2.86
CA VAL A 32 -12.51 6.81 2.84
C VAL A 32 -11.23 7.55 2.48
N LEU A 33 -11.28 8.38 1.43
CA LEU A 33 -10.13 9.17 1.02
C LEU A 33 -9.71 10.18 2.10
N ALA A 34 -10.66 10.82 2.77
CA ALA A 34 -10.40 11.75 3.87
C ALA A 34 -9.72 11.05 5.04
N TRP A 35 -10.18 9.85 5.41
CA TRP A 35 -9.58 9.05 6.48
C TRP A 35 -8.12 8.73 6.20
N PHE A 36 -7.79 8.20 5.02
CA PHE A 36 -6.40 7.87 4.65
C PHE A 36 -5.50 9.11 4.55
N ARG A 37 -6.04 10.25 4.08
CA ARG A 37 -5.31 11.53 4.07
C ARG A 37 -4.99 12.02 5.48
N ALA A 38 -5.90 11.82 6.44
CA ALA A 38 -5.70 12.22 7.82
C ALA A 38 -4.60 11.40 8.53
N GLN A 39 -4.32 10.16 8.09
CA GLN A 39 -3.27 9.31 8.65
C GLN A 39 -1.85 9.79 8.30
N VAL A 40 -1.69 10.53 7.20
CA VAL A 40 -0.37 10.97 6.69
C VAL A 40 -0.07 12.44 7.01
N LYS A 41 -0.20 12.83 8.29
CA LYS A 41 0.18 14.18 8.75
C LYS A 41 1.70 14.37 8.64
N GLY A 42 2.17 15.02 7.57
CA GLY A 42 3.55 15.50 7.47
C GLY A 42 4.40 14.95 6.32
N GLY A 43 3.81 14.33 5.29
CA GLY A 43 4.54 13.99 4.05
C GLY A 43 4.48 12.52 3.62
N GLY A 44 3.63 11.70 4.25
CA GLY A 44 3.39 10.32 3.81
C GLY A 44 2.48 10.22 2.59
N ASN A 45 2.58 9.11 1.84
CA ASN A 45 1.73 8.84 0.68
C ASN A 45 0.49 8.02 1.10
N TYR A 46 -0.68 8.65 1.16
CA TYR A 46 -1.96 7.99 1.46
C TYR A 46 -2.29 6.85 0.47
N GLN A 47 -1.76 6.91 -0.76
CA GLN A 47 -1.93 5.84 -1.75
C GLN A 47 -1.21 4.55 -1.34
N THR A 48 -0.09 4.66 -0.61
CA THR A 48 0.60 3.48 -0.06
C THR A 48 -0.29 2.78 0.95
N LEU A 49 -0.92 3.51 1.88
CA LEU A 49 -1.84 2.95 2.87
C LEU A 49 -3.06 2.28 2.23
N ILE A 50 -3.61 2.89 1.18
CA ILE A 50 -4.72 2.28 0.41
C ILE A 50 -4.26 0.96 -0.21
N ASN A 51 -3.07 0.93 -0.84
CA ASN A 51 -2.54 -0.29 -1.44
C ASN A 51 -2.23 -1.37 -0.40
N GLU A 52 -1.74 -1.02 0.78
CA GLU A 52 -1.52 -1.95 1.88
C GLU A 52 -2.84 -2.55 2.38
N ALA A 53 -3.89 -1.73 2.52
CA ALA A 53 -5.22 -2.20 2.87
C ALA A 53 -5.79 -3.17 1.82
N LEU A 54 -5.63 -2.86 0.53
CA LEU A 54 -6.05 -3.76 -0.56
C LEU A 54 -5.27 -5.07 -0.56
N ARG A 55 -3.96 -5.04 -0.29
CA ARG A 55 -3.14 -6.26 -0.13
C ARG A 55 -3.58 -7.08 1.08
N GLY A 56 -3.91 -6.44 2.19
CA GLY A 56 -4.46 -7.09 3.39
C GLY A 56 -5.75 -7.83 3.05
N TYR A 57 -6.69 -7.16 2.37
CA TYR A 57 -7.96 -7.75 1.95
C TYR A 57 -7.76 -8.96 1.02
N ILE A 58 -6.81 -8.89 0.08
CA ILE A 58 -6.44 -10.04 -0.77
C ILE A 58 -5.91 -11.18 0.11
N GLY A 59 -4.98 -10.90 1.03
CA GLY A 59 -4.38 -11.91 1.90
C GLY A 59 -5.39 -12.61 2.83
N GLU A 60 -6.35 -11.85 3.38
CA GLU A 60 -7.47 -12.39 4.17
C GLU A 60 -8.34 -13.32 3.32
N ARG A 61 -8.70 -12.88 2.11
CA ARG A 61 -9.55 -13.66 1.20
C ARG A 61 -8.86 -14.90 0.66
N ASP A 62 -7.57 -14.79 0.39
CA ASP A 62 -6.75 -15.91 -0.06
C ASP A 62 -6.50 -16.92 1.06
N GLY A 63 -6.91 -16.64 2.31
CA GLY A 63 -6.85 -17.58 3.43
C GLY A 63 -5.45 -18.15 3.67
N ALA A 64 -4.40 -17.49 3.19
CA ALA A 64 -3.04 -18.01 3.24
C ALA A 64 -2.56 -18.16 4.69
N LEU A 65 -2.84 -17.13 5.50
CA LEU A 65 -2.57 -17.15 6.94
C LEU A 65 -3.41 -18.22 7.66
N GLU A 66 -4.71 -18.32 7.33
CA GLU A 66 -5.59 -19.34 7.91
C GLU A 66 -5.13 -20.76 7.59
N ARG A 67 -4.71 -21.02 6.34
CA ARG A 67 -4.16 -22.32 5.92
C ARG A 67 -2.89 -22.67 6.68
N VAL A 68 -1.98 -21.71 6.83
CA VAL A 68 -0.74 -21.89 7.59
C VAL A 68 -1.05 -22.18 9.06
N LEU A 69 -1.93 -21.39 9.69
CA LEU A 69 -2.37 -21.62 11.07
C LEU A 69 -3.02 -22.99 11.27
N ARG A 70 -3.95 -23.39 10.38
CA ARG A 70 -4.59 -24.72 10.43
C ARG A 70 -3.59 -25.86 10.30
N ARG A 71 -2.57 -25.70 9.45
CA ARG A 71 -1.50 -26.69 9.27
C ARG A 71 -0.68 -26.82 10.56
N VAL A 72 -0.18 -25.71 11.09
CA VAL A 72 0.66 -25.69 12.30
C VAL A 72 -0.12 -26.28 13.48
N ILE A 73 -1.36 -25.85 13.71
CA ILE A 73 -2.20 -26.37 14.80
C ILE A 73 -2.40 -27.90 14.67
N ARG A 74 -2.61 -28.42 13.45
CA ARG A 74 -2.76 -29.86 13.22
C ARG A 74 -1.46 -30.62 13.50
N GLU A 75 -0.33 -30.07 13.07
CA GLU A 75 0.99 -30.66 13.32
C GLU A 75 1.27 -30.75 14.84
N GLU A 76 1.00 -29.68 15.60
CA GLU A 76 1.16 -29.67 17.06
C GLU A 76 0.20 -30.63 17.78
N LEU A 77 -1.06 -30.72 17.34
CA LEU A 77 -2.03 -31.67 17.92
C LEU A 77 -1.66 -33.13 17.64
N HIS A 78 -1.06 -33.43 16.49
CA HIS A 78 -0.58 -34.78 16.18
C HIS A 78 0.74 -35.11 16.88
N ALA A 79 1.60 -34.12 17.13
CA ALA A 79 2.84 -34.31 17.86
C ALA A 79 2.63 -34.47 19.38
N ALA A 80 1.53 -33.92 19.91
CA ALA A 80 1.15 -34.01 21.32
C ALA A 80 0.32 -35.27 21.69
N ALA A 81 -0.03 -36.11 20.70
CA ALA A 81 -0.76 -37.36 20.87
C ALA A 81 0.18 -38.57 20.78
#